data_AF-A0A6P7GUN7-F1
#
_entry.id   AF-A0A6P7GUN7-F1
#
_cell.length_a   1.000
_cell.length_b   1.000
_cell.length_c   1.000
_cell.angle_alpha   90.00
_cell.angle_beta   90.00
_cell.angle_gamma   90.00
#
_symmetry.space_group_name_H-M   'P 1'
#
loop_
_entity.id
_entity.type
_entity.pdbx_description
1 polymer ?
#
loop_
_entity_poly.entity_id
_entity_poly.type
_entity_poly.pdbx_seq_one_letter_code
_entity_poly.pdbx_strand_id
1 'polypeptide(L)'
;MATRNVLLLSSSKLHGFELLEFAENDISELLNRNKVENVLFIPYALKDHDAYLKNVEKPFKKWGFNISSIHTQEPLLAIKDAEAIFVGGGNTFRLLKTLYDLKLVEPIRKKVLQHGMPYIGASAGSNVATTSIHTTNDMPIVYPPTFEGLGLVPFNINPHYIDADPNSTHKGETR
;
A
#
# COMPACT_ATOMS: atom_id res chain seq x y z
N MET A 1 18.05 -13.29 6.28
CA MET A 1 16.94 -12.51 5.69
C MET A 1 17.53 -11.24 5.11
N ALA A 2 17.03 -10.74 3.98
CA ALA A 2 17.47 -9.45 3.46
C ALA A 2 17.02 -8.31 4.39
N THR A 3 17.66 -7.15 4.28
CA THR A 3 17.23 -5.93 4.98
C THR A 3 15.78 -5.62 4.61
N ARG A 4 14.91 -5.43 5.61
CA ARG A 4 13.50 -5.08 5.37
C ARG A 4 13.39 -3.62 4.96
N ASN A 5 12.92 -3.38 3.73
CA ASN A 5 12.69 -2.07 3.15
C ASN A 5 11.18 -1.81 3.05
N VAL A 6 10.53 -1.44 4.15
CA VAL A 6 9.07 -1.29 4.20
C VAL A 6 8.72 0.09 4.76
N LEU A 7 8.02 0.90 3.97
CA LEU A 7 7.48 2.22 4.34
C LEU A 7 5.95 2.16 4.35
N LEU A 8 5.34 2.39 5.51
CA LEU A 8 3.89 2.26 5.72
C LEU A 8 3.30 3.61 6.13
N LEU A 9 2.62 4.25 5.19
CA LEU A 9 2.01 5.56 5.36
C LEU A 9 0.57 5.42 5.86
N SER A 10 0.21 6.20 6.89
CA SER A 10 -1.15 6.19 7.43
C SER A 10 -2.19 6.66 6.40
N SER A 11 -1.84 7.69 5.61
CA SER A 11 -2.67 8.24 4.54
C SER A 11 -1.83 8.49 3.29
N SER A 12 -2.49 8.66 2.13
CA SER A 12 -1.86 9.19 0.92
C SER A 12 -2.10 10.69 0.73
N LYS A 13 -2.93 11.30 1.59
CA LYS A 13 -3.33 12.71 1.51
C LYS A 13 -3.17 13.37 2.88
N LEU A 14 -2.59 14.57 2.87
CA LEU A 14 -2.47 15.44 4.04
C LEU A 14 -3.04 16.82 3.68
N HIS A 15 -3.74 17.46 4.60
CA HIS A 15 -4.32 18.79 4.34
C HIS A 15 -3.21 19.81 4.01
N GLY A 16 -3.39 20.57 2.93
CA GLY A 16 -2.40 21.54 2.46
C GLY A 16 -1.31 20.95 1.55
N PHE A 17 -1.34 19.64 1.27
CA PHE A 17 -0.36 18.95 0.43
C PHE A 17 -1.03 18.28 -0.78
N GLU A 18 -0.26 18.13 -1.85
CA GLU A 18 -0.61 17.24 -2.95
C GLU A 18 -0.53 15.76 -2.54
N LEU A 19 -1.00 14.87 -3.42
CA LEU A 19 -0.97 13.42 -3.19
C LEU A 19 0.47 12.94 -2.91
N LEU A 20 0.66 12.28 -1.78
CA LEU A 20 1.95 11.75 -1.27
C LEU A 20 3.06 12.79 -1.01
N GLU A 21 2.83 14.08 -1.25
CA GLU A 21 3.86 15.11 -1.16
C GLU A 21 4.48 15.20 0.24
N PHE A 22 3.67 15.04 1.30
CA PHE A 22 4.16 15.05 2.68
C PHE A 22 5.20 13.95 2.98
N ALA A 23 5.23 12.89 2.17
CA ALA A 23 6.13 11.73 2.32
C ALA A 23 7.19 11.67 1.20
N GLU A 24 7.34 12.74 0.40
CA GLU A 24 8.27 12.79 -0.74
C GLU A 24 9.70 12.40 -0.34
N ASN A 25 10.20 12.96 0.76
CA ASN A 25 11.57 12.71 1.23
C ASN A 25 11.76 11.25 1.63
N ASP A 26 10.85 10.68 2.42
CA ASP A 26 10.93 9.29 2.88
C ASP A 26 10.83 8.29 1.72
N ILE A 27 9.92 8.55 0.77
CA ILE A 27 9.75 7.73 -0.44
C ILE A 27 11.02 7.82 -1.30
N SER A 28 11.48 9.04 -1.61
CA SER A 28 12.63 9.25 -2.48
C SER A 28 13.92 8.69 -1.88
N GLU A 29 14.14 8.84 -0.58
CA GLU A 29 15.29 8.24 0.11
C GLU A 29 15.26 6.71 0.01
N LEU A 30 14.11 6.10 0.29
CA LEU A 30 13.93 4.65 0.21
C LEU A 30 14.20 4.11 -1.20
N LEU A 31 13.71 4.78 -2.23
CA LEU A 31 13.87 4.36 -3.62
C LEU A 31 15.32 4.57 -4.09
N ASN A 32 15.89 5.75 -3.83
CA ASN A 32 17.26 6.09 -4.26
C ASN A 32 18.31 5.20 -3.60
N ARG A 33 18.21 4.95 -2.28
CA ARG A 33 19.18 4.09 -1.58
C ARG A 33 19.15 2.63 -2.07
N ASN A 34 18.02 2.20 -2.63
CA ASN A 34 17.85 0.88 -3.24
C ASN A 34 18.03 0.90 -4.77
N LYS A 35 18.45 2.02 -5.36
CA LYS A 35 18.71 2.18 -6.80
C LYS A 35 17.49 1.81 -7.65
N VAL A 36 16.31 2.20 -7.20
CA VAL A 36 15.06 1.97 -7.92
C VAL A 36 14.88 3.06 -8.98
N GLU A 37 14.61 2.65 -10.20
CA GLU A 37 14.19 3.51 -11.31
C GLU A 37 12.69 3.31 -11.61
N ASN A 38 12.19 2.07 -11.44
CA ASN A 38 10.85 1.66 -11.82
C ASN A 38 10.03 1.14 -10.63
N VAL A 39 8.94 1.83 -10.31
CA VAL A 39 8.00 1.43 -9.27
C VAL A 39 6.80 0.71 -9.88
N LEU A 40 6.48 -0.48 -9.37
CA LEU A 40 5.25 -1.18 -9.73
C LEU A 40 4.10 -0.77 -8.81
N PHE A 41 3.05 -0.20 -9.38
CA PHE A 41 1.86 0.24 -8.67
C PHE A 41 0.77 -0.84 -8.62
N ILE A 42 0.27 -1.12 -7.42
CA ILE A 42 -0.87 -2.01 -7.16
C ILE A 42 -2.12 -1.17 -6.81
N PRO A 43 -3.09 -1.04 -7.74
CA PRO A 43 -4.24 -0.13 -7.60
C PRO A 43 -5.51 -0.77 -7.02
N TYR A 44 -5.46 -2.06 -6.67
CA TYR A 44 -6.66 -2.89 -6.45
C TYR A 44 -7.54 -2.49 -5.26
N ALA A 45 -7.14 -1.51 -4.46
CA ALA A 45 -7.98 -0.93 -3.42
C ALA A 45 -9.14 -0.09 -3.99
N LEU A 46 -9.04 0.39 -5.23
CA LEU A 46 -10.10 1.12 -5.92
C LEU A 46 -10.64 0.32 -7.12
N LYS A 47 -11.76 0.78 -7.70
CA LYS A 47 -12.37 0.13 -8.88
C LYS A 47 -11.75 0.61 -10.19
N ASP A 48 -11.50 1.92 -10.30
CA ASP A 48 -10.97 2.54 -11.51
C ASP A 48 -9.45 2.64 -11.42
N HIS A 49 -8.79 1.60 -11.91
CA HIS A 49 -7.34 1.46 -11.80
C HIS A 49 -6.58 2.43 -12.73
N ASP A 50 -7.12 2.70 -13.93
CA ASP A 50 -6.53 3.62 -14.91
C ASP A 50 -6.53 5.05 -14.37
N ALA A 51 -7.67 5.51 -13.86
CA ALA A 51 -7.77 6.83 -13.24
C ALA A 51 -6.88 6.92 -11.99
N TYR A 52 -6.75 5.84 -11.22
CA TYR A 52 -5.88 5.82 -10.06
C TYR A 52 -4.41 5.95 -10.46
N LEU A 53 -3.96 5.16 -11.45
CA LEU A 53 -2.61 5.25 -12.00
C LEU A 53 -2.29 6.67 -12.48
N LYS A 54 -3.19 7.30 -13.23
CA LYS A 54 -2.99 8.68 -13.72
C LYS A 54 -2.75 9.70 -12.61
N ASN A 55 -3.36 9.50 -11.43
CA ASN A 55 -3.16 10.38 -10.28
C ASN A 55 -1.84 10.10 -9.56
N VAL A 56 -1.48 8.83 -9.39
CA VAL A 56 -0.26 8.39 -8.72
C VAL A 56 0.98 8.66 -9.58
N GLU A 57 0.84 8.65 -10.90
CA GLU A 57 1.97 8.87 -11.82
C GLU A 57 2.58 10.27 -11.71
N LYS A 58 1.76 11.29 -11.38
CA LYS A 58 2.22 12.68 -11.27
C LYS A 58 3.36 12.88 -10.24
N PRO A 59 3.20 12.50 -8.95
CA PRO A 59 4.27 12.68 -7.97
C PRO A 59 5.51 11.85 -8.32
N PHE A 60 5.37 10.58 -8.69
CA PHE A 60 6.54 9.73 -9.00
C PHE A 60 7.35 10.27 -10.19
N LYS A 61 6.69 10.74 -11.26
CA LYS A 61 7.38 11.40 -12.38
C LYS A 61 8.08 12.68 -11.95
N LYS A 62 7.45 13.50 -11.11
CA LYS A 62 8.05 14.74 -10.56
C LYS A 62 9.34 14.42 -9.78
N TRP A 63 9.38 13.29 -9.07
CA TRP A 63 10.53 12.85 -8.28
C TRP A 63 11.57 12.06 -9.06
N GLY A 64 11.38 11.86 -10.38
CA GLY A 64 12.34 11.18 -11.25
C GLY A 64 12.21 9.67 -11.29
N PHE A 65 11.11 9.09 -10.82
CA PHE A 65 10.83 7.66 -10.90
C PHE A 65 9.82 7.34 -11.98
N ASN A 66 10.04 6.25 -12.69
CA ASN A 66 9.04 5.66 -13.57
C ASN A 66 8.03 4.88 -12.73
N ILE A 67 6.78 4.91 -13.13
CA ILE A 67 5.75 4.08 -12.52
C ILE A 67 4.97 3.35 -13.60
N SER A 68 4.77 2.05 -13.38
CA SER A 68 3.88 1.22 -14.18
C SER A 68 2.86 0.57 -13.25
N SER A 69 1.77 0.03 -13.79
CA SER A 69 0.79 -0.65 -12.94
C SER A 69 0.65 -2.12 -13.29
N ILE A 70 0.45 -2.91 -12.25
CA ILE A 70 0.25 -4.36 -12.36
C ILE A 70 -1.02 -4.74 -13.12
N HIS A 71 -2.04 -3.86 -13.15
CA HIS A 71 -3.32 -4.17 -13.79
C HIS A 71 -3.28 -4.14 -15.33
N THR A 72 -2.21 -3.58 -15.91
CA THR A 72 -2.02 -3.51 -17.36
C THR A 72 -1.07 -4.59 -17.89
N GLN A 73 -0.65 -5.53 -17.04
CA GLN A 73 0.39 -6.52 -17.30
C GLN A 73 -0.03 -7.91 -16.80
N GLU A 74 0.78 -8.93 -17.11
CA GLU A 74 0.65 -10.22 -16.42
C GLU A 74 1.15 -10.04 -14.96
N PRO A 75 0.28 -10.23 -13.95
CA PRO A 75 0.59 -9.80 -12.59
C PRO A 75 1.80 -10.49 -11.95
N LEU A 76 2.00 -11.78 -12.18
CA LEU A 76 3.09 -12.53 -11.53
C LEU A 76 4.46 -12.18 -12.10
N LEU A 77 4.54 -11.97 -13.41
CA LEU A 77 5.73 -11.46 -14.11
C LEU A 77 6.04 -10.04 -13.67
N ALA A 78 5.03 -9.16 -13.56
CA ALA A 78 5.25 -7.80 -13.06
C ALA A 78 5.86 -7.79 -11.65
N ILE A 79 5.36 -8.62 -10.72
CA ILE A 79 5.95 -8.75 -9.37
C ILE A 79 7.38 -9.29 -9.42
N LYS A 80 7.64 -10.27 -10.30
CA LYS A 80 8.97 -10.88 -10.46
C LYS A 80 9.99 -9.81 -10.87
N ASP A 81 9.65 -8.96 -11.82
CA ASP A 81 10.56 -7.99 -12.43
C ASP A 81 10.58 -6.64 -11.68
N ALA A 82 9.65 -6.42 -10.75
CA ALA A 82 9.58 -5.19 -9.96
C ALA A 82 10.87 -4.94 -9.15
N GLU A 83 11.34 -3.70 -9.22
CA GLU A 83 12.42 -3.14 -8.39
C GLU A 83 11.88 -2.64 -7.05
N ALA A 84 10.67 -2.06 -7.05
CA ALA A 84 9.90 -1.70 -5.87
C ALA A 84 8.40 -1.83 -6.12
N ILE A 85 7.61 -1.90 -5.04
CA ILE A 85 6.15 -1.88 -5.12
C ILE A 85 5.58 -0.71 -4.32
N PHE A 86 4.63 -0.01 -4.93
CA PHE A 86 3.72 0.89 -4.23
C PHE A 86 2.29 0.33 -4.23
N VAL A 87 1.68 0.20 -3.06
CA VAL A 87 0.30 -0.25 -2.87
C VAL A 87 -0.58 0.89 -2.41
N GLY A 88 -1.54 1.25 -3.27
CA GLY A 88 -2.45 2.38 -3.05
C GLY A 88 -3.48 2.17 -1.93
N GLY A 89 -4.06 3.28 -1.50
CA GLY A 89 -5.20 3.30 -0.58
C GLY A 89 -6.54 3.13 -1.29
N GLY A 90 -7.58 2.84 -0.53
CA GLY A 90 -8.93 2.54 -1.02
C GLY A 90 -9.61 1.61 -0.03
N ASN A 91 -10.33 0.58 -0.51
CA ASN A 91 -10.92 -0.44 0.34
C ASN A 91 -9.98 -1.64 0.53
N THR A 92 -9.63 -1.93 1.78
CA THR A 92 -8.72 -2.99 2.20
C THR A 92 -9.23 -4.39 1.89
N PHE A 93 -10.54 -4.66 2.06
CA PHE A 93 -11.13 -5.96 1.77
C PHE A 93 -11.06 -6.29 0.28
N ARG A 94 -11.37 -5.33 -0.58
CA ARG A 94 -11.21 -5.44 -2.04
C ARG A 94 -9.76 -5.70 -2.41
N LEU A 95 -8.83 -4.88 -1.90
CA LEU A 95 -7.41 -5.02 -2.15
C LEU A 95 -6.93 -6.43 -1.80
N LEU A 96 -7.20 -6.88 -0.57
CA LEU A 96 -6.74 -8.19 -0.10
C LEU A 96 -7.35 -9.33 -0.92
N LYS A 97 -8.67 -9.27 -1.19
CA LYS A 97 -9.34 -10.28 -2.01
C LYS A 97 -8.68 -10.39 -3.38
N THR A 98 -8.42 -9.27 -4.06
CA THR A 98 -7.78 -9.28 -5.38
C THR A 98 -6.35 -9.82 -5.32
N LEU A 99 -5.58 -9.50 -4.27
CA LEU A 99 -4.24 -10.08 -4.09
C LEU A 99 -4.28 -11.61 -3.96
N TYR A 100 -5.28 -12.16 -3.24
CA TYR A 100 -5.47 -13.61 -3.14
C TYR A 100 -5.98 -14.24 -4.44
N ASP A 101 -7.00 -13.66 -5.08
CA ASP A 101 -7.57 -14.15 -6.33
C ASP A 101 -6.50 -14.28 -7.42
N LEU A 102 -5.57 -13.32 -7.46
CA LEU A 102 -4.44 -13.26 -8.40
C LEU A 102 -3.17 -13.98 -7.90
N LYS A 103 -3.22 -14.63 -6.74
CA LYS A 103 -2.11 -15.39 -6.12
C LYS A 103 -0.85 -14.54 -5.90
N LEU A 104 -1.02 -13.26 -5.56
CA LEU A 104 0.07 -12.28 -5.44
C LEU A 104 0.68 -12.18 -4.03
N VAL A 105 -0.01 -12.69 -3.00
CA VAL A 105 0.41 -12.58 -1.59
C VAL A 105 1.80 -13.18 -1.35
N GLU A 106 2.02 -14.45 -1.70
CA GLU A 106 3.33 -15.10 -1.52
C GLU A 106 4.44 -14.51 -2.40
N PRO A 107 4.23 -14.25 -3.71
CA PRO A 107 5.23 -13.57 -4.54
C PRO A 107 5.71 -12.24 -3.97
N ILE A 108 4.78 -11.38 -3.52
CA ILE A 108 5.11 -10.08 -2.90
C ILE A 108 5.90 -10.31 -1.61
N ARG A 109 5.38 -11.16 -0.70
CA ARG A 109 6.03 -11.46 0.58
C ARG A 109 7.46 -11.95 0.38
N LYS A 110 7.68 -12.86 -0.58
CA LYS A 110 9.00 -13.40 -0.92
C LYS A 110 9.94 -12.30 -1.42
N LYS A 111 9.52 -11.50 -2.40
CA LYS A 111 10.33 -10.40 -2.97
C LYS A 111 10.75 -9.39 -1.89
N VAL A 112 9.84 -9.02 -0.99
CA VAL A 112 10.14 -8.06 0.07
C VAL A 112 11.06 -8.69 1.14
N LEU A 113 10.69 -9.83 1.72
CA LEU A 113 11.39 -10.39 2.89
C LEU A 113 12.69 -11.13 2.56
N GLN A 114 12.76 -11.78 1.39
CA GLN A 114 13.92 -12.59 1.01
C GLN A 114 14.87 -11.83 0.08
N HIS A 115 14.34 -10.95 -0.77
CA HIS A 115 15.14 -10.22 -1.77
C HIS A 115 15.29 -8.73 -1.44
N GLY A 116 14.68 -8.23 -0.37
CA GLY A 116 14.85 -6.85 0.10
C GLY A 116 14.20 -5.79 -0.79
N MET A 117 13.29 -6.20 -1.69
CA MET A 117 12.55 -5.29 -2.57
C MET A 117 11.79 -4.25 -1.73
N PRO A 118 11.97 -2.94 -1.98
CA PRO A 118 11.21 -1.91 -1.30
C PRO A 118 9.70 -2.06 -1.48
N TYR A 119 8.98 -1.91 -0.37
CA TYR A 119 7.53 -1.87 -0.30
C TYR A 119 7.08 -0.53 0.28
N ILE A 120 6.17 0.14 -0.41
CA ILE A 120 5.51 1.35 0.05
C ILE A 120 4.01 1.07 0.11
N GLY A 121 3.39 1.24 1.27
CA GLY A 121 1.95 1.12 1.45
C GLY A 121 1.35 2.45 1.91
N ALA A 122 0.15 2.77 1.44
CA ALA A 122 -0.62 3.90 1.98
C ALA A 122 -2.04 3.46 2.35
N SER A 123 -2.53 3.83 3.53
CA SER A 123 -3.88 3.49 4.00
C SER A 123 -4.13 1.97 3.91
N ALA A 124 -5.04 1.50 3.06
CA ALA A 124 -5.28 0.09 2.77
C ALA A 124 -4.01 -0.70 2.41
N GLY A 125 -3.06 -0.08 1.68
CA GLY A 125 -1.75 -0.68 1.40
C GLY A 125 -0.96 -0.96 2.68
N SER A 126 -1.01 -0.04 3.65
CA SER A 126 -0.40 -0.24 4.97
C SER A 126 -1.10 -1.33 5.77
N ASN A 127 -2.43 -1.44 5.69
CA ASN A 127 -3.15 -2.55 6.32
C ASN A 127 -2.78 -3.91 5.74
N VAL A 128 -2.69 -4.07 4.41
CA VAL A 128 -2.35 -5.39 3.85
C VAL A 128 -0.90 -5.79 4.09
N ALA A 129 0.00 -4.84 4.40
CA ALA A 129 1.40 -5.14 4.73
C ALA A 129 1.58 -5.87 6.08
N THR A 130 0.60 -5.82 6.97
CA THR A 130 0.68 -6.36 8.33
C THR A 130 0.36 -7.85 8.41
N THR A 131 0.31 -8.41 9.62
CA THR A 131 -0.07 -9.82 9.84
C THR A 131 -1.50 -10.10 9.39
N SER A 132 -2.41 -9.14 9.55
CA SER A 132 -3.80 -9.26 9.13
C SER A 132 -4.48 -7.91 8.93
N ILE A 133 -5.61 -7.89 8.24
CA ILE A 133 -6.39 -6.66 8.03
C ILE A 133 -7.40 -6.34 9.16
N HIS A 134 -7.35 -7.03 10.30
CA HIS A 134 -8.34 -6.89 11.39
C HIS A 134 -8.46 -5.48 11.98
N THR A 135 -7.47 -4.63 11.76
CA THR A 135 -7.44 -3.23 12.21
C THR A 135 -7.73 -2.24 11.08
N THR A 136 -8.27 -2.71 9.95
CA THR A 136 -8.75 -1.81 8.89
C THR A 136 -10.01 -1.08 9.35
N ASN A 137 -10.13 0.17 8.90
CA ASN A 137 -11.32 0.97 9.11
C ASN A 137 -12.38 0.76 8.01
N ASP A 138 -12.09 -0.04 7.00
CA ASP A 138 -12.96 -0.15 5.85
C ASP A 138 -14.21 -0.99 6.11
N MET A 139 -15.29 -0.67 5.41
CA MET A 139 -16.48 -1.52 5.37
C MET A 139 -16.18 -2.80 4.55
N PRO A 140 -16.61 -4.00 5.02
CA PRO A 140 -16.38 -5.27 4.34
C PRO A 140 -17.30 -5.46 3.13
N ILE A 141 -17.05 -4.70 2.06
CA ILE A 141 -17.87 -4.74 0.83
C ILE A 141 -17.71 -6.03 0.01
N VAL A 142 -16.66 -6.81 0.27
CA VAL A 142 -16.38 -8.12 -0.32
C VAL A 142 -15.69 -9.01 0.72
N TYR A 143 -15.77 -10.32 0.56
CA TYR A 143 -15.12 -11.28 1.47
C TYR A 143 -13.85 -11.88 0.83
N PRO A 144 -12.64 -11.59 1.34
CA PRO A 144 -11.42 -12.29 0.95
C PRO A 144 -11.41 -13.72 1.51
N PRO A 145 -10.62 -14.65 0.96
CA PRO A 145 -10.58 -16.03 1.45
C PRO A 145 -10.03 -16.15 2.89
N THR A 146 -9.28 -15.15 3.36
CA THR A 146 -8.77 -15.00 4.72
C THR A 146 -8.51 -13.52 5.00
N PHE A 147 -8.38 -13.13 6.27
CA PHE A 147 -7.94 -11.80 6.68
C PHE A 147 -6.43 -11.69 6.91
N GLU A 148 -5.68 -12.78 6.70
CA GLU A 148 -4.22 -12.76 6.74
C GLU A 148 -3.66 -11.85 5.64
N GLY A 149 -2.77 -10.94 6.04
CA GLY A 149 -2.10 -10.00 5.15
C GLY A 149 -0.82 -10.56 4.53
N LEU A 150 0.01 -9.65 4.04
CA LEU A 150 1.33 -9.94 3.49
C LEU A 150 2.33 -10.32 4.58
N GLY A 151 2.10 -9.98 5.85
CA GLY A 151 2.99 -10.34 6.95
C GLY A 151 4.40 -9.75 6.82
N LEU A 152 4.53 -8.56 6.23
CA LEU A 152 5.82 -7.88 6.03
C LEU A 152 6.36 -7.31 7.36
N VAL A 153 5.44 -6.97 8.27
CA VAL A 153 5.72 -6.54 9.65
C VAL A 153 4.95 -7.43 10.64
N PRO A 154 5.50 -7.67 11.86
CA PRO A 154 4.94 -8.63 12.81
C PRO A 154 3.81 -8.06 13.70
N PHE A 155 3.23 -6.93 13.33
CA PHE A 155 2.19 -6.22 14.07
C PHE A 155 1.12 -5.70 13.11
N ASN A 156 -0.05 -5.38 13.65
CA ASN A 156 -1.11 -4.70 12.91
C ASN A 156 -1.01 -3.18 13.07
N ILE A 157 -1.55 -2.45 12.10
CA ILE A 157 -1.62 -0.97 12.08
C ILE A 157 -3.09 -0.59 11.92
N ASN A 158 -3.54 0.43 12.64
CA ASN A 158 -4.81 1.10 12.38
C ASN A 158 -4.51 2.46 11.72
N PRO A 159 -4.54 2.56 10.37
CA PRO A 159 -4.31 3.82 9.68
C PRO A 159 -5.46 4.79 9.92
N HIS A 160 -5.19 6.08 9.80
CA HIS A 160 -6.16 7.16 10.09
C HIS A 160 -6.66 7.16 11.54
N TYR A 161 -5.84 6.69 12.48
CA TYR A 161 -6.15 6.81 13.90
C TYR A 161 -6.31 8.28 14.29
N ILE A 162 -7.36 8.58 15.05
CA ILE A 162 -7.64 9.89 15.63
C ILE A 162 -7.93 9.65 17.11
N ASP A 163 -7.36 10.47 17.99
CA ASP A 163 -7.71 10.38 19.40
C ASP A 163 -9.18 10.75 19.63
N ALA A 164 -9.85 10.02 20.52
CA ALA A 164 -11.21 10.34 20.90
C ALA A 164 -11.28 11.77 21.48
N ASP A 165 -12.22 12.58 20.98
CA ASP A 165 -12.47 13.91 21.55
C ASP A 165 -13.04 13.74 22.97
N PRO A 166 -12.33 14.20 24.02
CA PRO A 166 -12.76 14.03 25.41
C PRO A 166 -14.05 14.78 25.73
N ASN A 167 -14.46 15.75 24.90
CA ASN A 167 -15.68 16.53 25.08
C ASN A 167 -16.85 16.01 24.23
N SER A 168 -16.63 14.96 23.43
CA SER A 168 -17.68 14.39 22.60
C SER A 168 -18.81 13.82 23.46
N THR A 169 -20.04 14.21 23.14
CA THR A 169 -21.26 13.63 23.72
C THR A 169 -21.83 12.52 22.85
N HIS A 170 -21.15 12.17 21.75
CA HIS A 170 -21.55 11.10 20.84
C HIS A 170 -21.49 9.75 21.58
N LYS A 171 -22.60 8.99 21.54
CA LYS A 171 -22.73 7.70 22.22
C LYS A 171 -22.56 6.48 21.31
N GLY A 172 -22.32 6.71 20.01
CA GLY A 172 -21.94 5.66 19.08
C GLY A 172 -20.43 5.41 19.08
N GLU A 173 -19.99 4.42 18.31
CA GLU A 173 -18.57 4.14 18.13
C GLU A 173 -17.88 5.34 17.45
N THR A 174 -16.97 5.99 18.18
CA THR A 174 -15.96 6.90 17.61
C THR A 174 -14.69 6.11 17.40
N ARG A 175 -13.98 6.39 16.30
CA ARG A 175 -12.75 5.67 15.94
C ARG A 175 -11.52 6.50 16.24
#